data_AF-A0A1E5JYE1-F1
#
_entry.id   AF-A0A1E5JYE1-F1
#
_cell.length_a   1.000
_cell.length_b   1.000
_cell.length_c   1.000
_cell.angle_alpha   90.00
_cell.angle_beta   90.00
_cell.angle_gamma   90.00
#
_symmetry.space_group_name_H-M   'P 1'
#
loop_
_entity.id
_entity.type
_entity.pdbx_description
1 polymer ?
#
loop_
_entity_poly.entity_id
_entity_poly.type
_entity_poly.pdbx_seq_one_letter_code
_entity_poly.pdbx_strand_id
1 'polypeptide(L)'
;MSVSQENAIRQAESYLDFSAFSKSGLIEQLEYEGFSKEDATFAVENIEVDWRAQAVLHAESYLDFSGFSRSGLIDQLLYEGHSEADANYAAEQVGL
;
A
#
# COMPACT_ATOMS: atom_id res chain seq x y z
N MET A 1 -11.97 11.64 -16.88
CA MET A 1 -11.90 11.71 -15.42
C MET A 1 -13.17 12.36 -14.90
N SER A 2 -13.87 11.73 -13.95
CA SER A 2 -15.09 12.25 -13.29
C SER A 2 -14.75 12.95 -11.97
N VAL A 3 -15.68 13.71 -11.39
CA VAL A 3 -15.50 14.32 -10.04
C VAL A 3 -15.25 13.25 -8.97
N SER A 4 -15.92 12.10 -9.08
CA SER A 4 -15.70 10.97 -8.16
C SER A 4 -14.27 10.42 -8.27
N GLN A 5 -13.76 10.27 -9.49
CA GLN A 5 -12.38 9.86 -9.75
C GLN A 5 -11.36 10.89 -9.24
N GLU A 6 -11.61 12.19 -9.41
CA GLU A 6 -10.74 13.24 -8.87
C GLU A 6 -10.73 13.25 -7.33
N ASN A 7 -11.86 12.97 -6.69
CA ASN A 7 -11.95 12.82 -5.24
C ASN A 7 -11.19 11.57 -4.78
N ALA A 8 -11.35 10.44 -5.48
CA ALA A 8 -10.67 9.18 -5.17
C ALA A 8 -9.15 9.32 -5.29
N ILE A 9 -8.64 10.02 -6.32
CA ILE A 9 -7.20 10.33 -6.46
C ILE A 9 -6.69 11.12 -5.26
N ARG A 10 -7.36 12.23 -4.91
CA ARG A 10 -6.96 13.05 -3.76
C ARG A 10 -6.98 12.27 -2.45
N GLN A 11 -7.97 11.38 -2.28
CA GLN A 11 -8.06 10.54 -1.09
C GLN A 11 -6.93 9.50 -1.07
N ALA A 12 -6.61 8.88 -2.21
CA ALA A 12 -5.53 7.91 -2.37
C ALA A 12 -4.17 8.52 -2.02
N GLU A 13 -3.86 9.69 -2.58
CA GLU A 13 -2.63 10.44 -2.28
C GLU A 13 -2.57 10.79 -0.79
N SER A 14 -3.67 11.30 -0.24
CA SER A 14 -3.75 11.63 1.19
C SER A 14 -3.51 10.41 2.08
N TYR A 15 -3.98 9.22 1.71
CA TYR A 15 -3.68 8.00 2.48
C TYR A 15 -2.19 7.67 2.47
N LEU A 16 -1.54 7.76 1.31
CA LEU A 16 -0.13 7.45 1.15
C LEU A 16 0.78 8.46 1.89
N ASP A 17 0.29 9.67 2.17
CA ASP A 17 1.00 10.63 3.02
C ASP A 17 1.00 10.24 4.51
N PHE A 18 0.04 9.42 4.97
CA PHE A 18 -0.12 9.06 6.38
C PHE A 18 0.26 7.61 6.70
N SER A 19 0.01 6.69 5.78
CA SER A 19 0.22 5.25 5.98
C SER A 19 0.70 4.58 4.70
N ALA A 20 1.53 3.57 4.86
CA ALA A 20 1.97 2.75 3.73
C ALA A 20 0.85 1.79 3.30
N PHE A 21 0.67 1.63 1.99
CA PHE A 21 -0.30 0.70 1.42
C PHE A 21 0.31 -0.11 0.28
N SER A 22 -0.16 -1.35 0.10
CA SER A 22 -0.01 -2.02 -1.18
C SER A 22 -0.98 -1.42 -2.20
N LYS A 23 -0.75 -1.69 -3.49
CA LYS A 23 -1.65 -1.25 -4.56
C LYS A 23 -3.08 -1.77 -4.35
N SER A 24 -3.23 -3.06 -4.05
CA SER A 24 -4.56 -3.65 -3.81
C SER A 24 -5.17 -3.18 -2.51
N GLY A 25 -4.37 -3.05 -1.44
CA GLY A 25 -4.83 -2.55 -0.15
C GLY A 25 -5.37 -1.12 -0.24
N LEU A 26 -4.73 -0.24 -1.02
CA LEU A 26 -5.24 1.11 -1.24
C LEU A 26 -6.55 1.12 -2.04
N ILE A 27 -6.70 0.23 -3.04
CA ILE A 27 -7.97 0.09 -3.76
C ILE A 27 -9.09 -0.35 -2.81
N GLU A 28 -8.85 -1.37 -2.00
CA GLU A 28 -9.81 -1.87 -1.02
C GLU A 28 -10.17 -0.81 0.04
N GLN A 29 -9.19 -0.02 0.48
CA GLN A 29 -9.42 1.10 1.39
C GLN A 29 -10.35 2.13 0.77
N LEU A 30 -10.15 2.51 -0.50
CA LEU A 30 -11.03 3.46 -1.19
C LEU A 30 -12.44 2.89 -1.41
N GLU A 31 -12.57 1.58 -1.70
CA GLU A 31 -13.88 0.92 -1.73
C GLU A 31 -14.59 0.98 -0.37
N TYR A 32 -13.84 0.78 0.73
CA TYR A 32 -14.36 0.94 2.08
C TYR A 32 -14.82 2.38 2.39
N GLU A 33 -14.11 3.38 1.89
CA GLU A 33 -14.52 4.80 1.95
C GLU A 33 -15.74 5.13 1.08
N GLY A 34 -16.25 4.16 0.32
CA GLY A 34 -17.49 4.28 -0.44
C GLY A 34 -17.33 4.66 -1.91
N PHE A 35 -16.10 4.69 -2.44
CA PHE A 35 -15.90 4.79 -3.87
C PHE A 35 -16.32 3.49 -4.57
N SER A 36 -16.78 3.58 -5.82
CA SER A 36 -16.97 2.37 -6.62
C SER A 36 -15.62 1.71 -6.87
N LYS A 37 -15.61 0.39 -7.05
CA LYS A 37 -14.41 -0.34 -7.45
C LYS A 37 -13.73 0.25 -8.69
N GLU A 38 -14.53 0.72 -9.64
CA GLU A 38 -14.05 1.36 -10.87
C GLU A 38 -13.34 2.68 -10.59
N ASP A 39 -13.88 3.53 -9.72
CA ASP A 39 -13.27 4.80 -9.35
C ASP A 39 -12.03 4.61 -8.46
N ALA A 40 -12.07 3.66 -7.51
CA ALA A 40 -10.95 3.30 -6.65
C ALA A 40 -9.77 2.75 -7.47
N THR A 41 -10.04 1.81 -8.38
CA THR A 41 -9.03 1.26 -9.30
C THR A 41 -8.47 2.36 -10.20
N PHE A 42 -9.35 3.19 -10.78
CA PHE A 42 -8.92 4.32 -11.59
C PHE A 42 -7.99 5.26 -10.81
N ALA A 43 -8.33 5.61 -9.57
CA ALA A 43 -7.50 6.49 -8.76
C ALA A 43 -6.10 5.93 -8.53
N VAL A 44 -6.01 4.69 -8.06
CA VAL A 44 -4.74 4.04 -7.74
C VAL A 44 -3.87 3.80 -9.00
N GLU A 45 -4.49 3.66 -10.17
CA GLU A 45 -3.76 3.54 -11.45
C GLU A 45 -3.29 4.89 -12.03
N ASN A 46 -3.83 6.01 -11.56
CA ASN A 46 -3.53 7.35 -12.08
C ASN A 46 -2.71 8.23 -11.12
N ILE A 47 -2.20 7.65 -10.02
CA ILE A 47 -1.24 8.29 -9.12
C ILE A 47 0.19 7.79 -9.41
N GLU A 48 1.18 8.67 -9.23
CA GLU A 48 2.59 8.31 -9.37
C GLU A 48 3.12 7.82 -8.02
N VAL A 49 3.27 6.51 -7.88
CA VAL A 49 3.69 5.85 -6.63
C VAL A 49 4.74 4.79 -6.91
N ASP A 50 5.82 4.82 -6.14
CA ASP A 50 6.75 3.70 -6.07
C ASP A 50 6.21 2.64 -5.11
N TRP A 51 5.51 1.65 -5.66
CA TRP A 51 4.91 0.56 -4.89
C TRP A 51 5.95 -0.29 -4.14
N ARG A 52 7.18 -0.36 -4.62
CA ARG A 52 8.25 -1.05 -3.91
C ARG A 52 8.71 -0.24 -2.70
N ALA A 53 8.83 1.07 -2.85
CA ALA A 53 9.09 1.96 -1.72
C ALA A 53 7.96 1.89 -0.67
N GLN A 54 6.70 1.77 -1.10
CA GLN A 54 5.57 1.56 -0.18
C GLN A 54 5.69 0.25 0.62
N ALA A 55 6.20 -0.83 0.02
CA ALA A 55 6.48 -2.07 0.76
C ALA A 55 7.55 -1.87 1.85
N VAL A 56 8.60 -1.10 1.57
CA VAL A 56 9.64 -0.76 2.56
C VAL A 56 9.06 0.06 3.70
N LEU A 57 8.29 1.11 3.40
CA LEU A 57 7.62 1.93 4.43
C LEU A 57 6.67 1.11 5.29
N HIS A 58 5.94 0.17 4.69
CA HIS A 58 5.03 -0.71 5.44
C HIS A 58 5.83 -1.66 6.36
N ALA A 59 6.95 -2.19 5.88
CA ALA A 59 7.86 -3.02 6.66
C ALA A 59 8.44 -2.27 7.87
N GLU A 60 8.92 -1.04 7.67
CA GLU A 60 9.43 -0.16 8.73
C GLU A 60 8.34 0.10 9.77
N SER A 61 7.13 0.47 9.33
CA SER A 61 6.00 0.73 10.23
C SER A 61 5.64 -0.47 11.11
N TYR A 62 5.73 -1.70 10.60
CA TYR A 62 5.49 -2.89 11.41
C TYR A 62 6.57 -3.11 12.47
N LEU A 63 7.83 -2.89 12.10
CA LEU A 63 8.98 -3.08 12.98
C LEU A 63 9.03 -2.02 14.09
N ASP A 64 8.53 -0.81 13.83
CA ASP A 64 8.36 0.23 14.85
C ASP A 64 7.36 -0.17 15.94
N PHE A 65 6.36 -0.99 15.60
CA PHE A 65 5.33 -1.42 16.56
C PHE A 65 5.65 -2.76 17.24
N SER A 66 6.28 -3.69 16.53
CA SER A 66 6.53 -5.04 17.03
C SER A 66 7.70 -5.72 16.30
N GLY A 67 8.39 -6.65 17.00
CA GLY A 67 9.43 -7.45 16.36
C GLY A 67 8.86 -8.52 15.43
N PHE A 68 9.48 -8.69 14.26
CA PHE A 68 9.20 -9.76 13.30
C PHE A 68 10.44 -10.60 13.01
N SER A 69 10.23 -11.87 12.64
CA SER A 69 11.24 -12.61 11.88
C SER A 69 11.18 -12.21 10.40
N ARG A 70 12.25 -12.45 9.63
CA ARG A 70 12.26 -12.20 8.18
C ARG A 70 11.05 -12.81 7.47
N SER A 71 10.82 -14.11 7.68
CA SER A 71 9.72 -14.82 7.03
C SER A 71 8.36 -14.28 7.48
N GLY A 72 8.21 -13.97 8.78
CA GLY A 72 6.96 -13.42 9.29
C GLY A 72 6.64 -12.03 8.72
N LEU A 73 7.65 -11.18 8.52
CA LEU A 73 7.46 -9.87 7.90
C LEU A 73 7.08 -10.00 6.43
N ILE A 74 7.72 -10.91 5.69
CA ILE A 74 7.38 -11.19 4.29
C ILE A 74 5.93 -11.68 4.19
N ASP A 75 5.54 -12.65 5.03
CA ASP A 75 4.18 -13.18 5.06
C ASP A 75 3.15 -12.07 5.39
N GLN A 76 3.49 -11.15 6.31
CA GLN A 76 2.65 -10.01 6.63
C GLN A 76 2.49 -9.08 5.42
N LEU A 77 3.58 -8.70 4.74
CA LEU A 77 3.51 -7.81 3.57
C LEU A 77 2.73 -8.45 2.41
N LEU A 78 2.86 -9.77 2.22
CA LEU A 78 2.05 -10.52 1.26
C LEU A 78 0.57 -10.50 1.62
N TYR A 79 0.23 -10.65 2.91
CA TYR A 79 -1.14 -10.53 3.40
C TYR A 79 -1.71 -9.12 3.14
N GLU A 80 -0.90 -8.09 3.34
CA GLU A 80 -1.24 -6.70 3.01
C GLU A 80 -1.37 -6.45 1.49
N GLY A 81 -1.04 -7.42 0.64
CA GLY A 81 -1.21 -7.36 -0.82
C GLY A 81 0.01 -6.88 -1.61
N HIS A 82 1.18 -6.79 -0.98
CA HIS A 82 2.43 -6.54 -1.72
C HIS A 82 2.83 -7.74 -2.57
N SER A 83 3.58 -7.50 -3.64
CA SER A 83 4.12 -8.59 -4.44
C SER A 83 5.22 -9.34 -3.67
N GLU A 84 5.44 -10.62 -3.99
CA GLU A 84 6.53 -11.40 -3.38
C GLU A 84 7.90 -10.74 -3.59
N ALA A 85 8.13 -10.13 -4.74
CA ALA A 85 9.37 -9.42 -5.03
C ALA A 85 9.55 -8.19 -4.14
N ASP A 86 8.50 -7.38 -3.96
CA ASP A 86 8.57 -6.16 -3.14
C ASP A 86 8.61 -6.49 -1.65
N ALA A 87 7.91 -7.53 -1.19
CA ALA A 87 7.97 -8.00 0.19
C ALA A 87 9.37 -8.52 0.56
N ASN A 88 9.99 -9.32 -0.31
CA ASN A 88 11.36 -9.79 -0.10
C ASN A 88 12.37 -8.63 -0.10
N TYR A 89 12.20 -7.69 -1.04
CA TYR A 89 13.04 -6.50 -1.12
C TYR A 89 12.89 -5.65 0.15
N ALA A 90 11.67 -5.42 0.62
CA ALA A 90 11.39 -4.64 1.82
C ALA A 90 12.02 -5.27 3.07
N ALA A 91 11.88 -6.59 3.26
CA ALA A 91 12.53 -7.31 4.34
C ALA A 91 14.06 -7.12 4.32
N GLU A 92 14.69 -7.22 3.14
CA GLU A 92 16.13 -6.98 3.00
C GLU A 92 16.51 -5.54 3.34
N GLN A 93 15.74 -4.54 2.90
CA GLN A 93 16.02 -3.12 3.18
C GLN A 93 15.95 -2.77 4.67
N VAL A 94 15.05 -3.41 5.42
CA VAL A 94 14.92 -3.21 6.87
C VAL A 94 15.87 -4.11 7.68
N GLY A 95 16.77 -4.84 7.01
CA GLY A 95 17.83 -5.63 7.64
C GLY A 95 17.43 -7.04 8.07
N LEU A 96 16.36 -7.60 7.48
CA LEU A 96 15.87 -8.95 7.75
C LEU A 96 16.10 -9.95 6.62
#